data_AF-A0A8V1ACR5-F1
#
_entry.id   AF-A0A8V1ACR5-F1
#
_cell.length_a   1.000
_cell.length_b   1.000
_cell.length_c   1.000
_cell.angle_alpha   90.00
_cell.angle_beta   90.00
_cell.angle_gamma   90.00
#
_symmetry.space_group_name_H-M   'P 1'
#
loop_
_entity.id
_entity.type
_entity.pdbx_description
1 polymer ?
#
loop_
_entity_poly.entity_id
_entity_poly.type
_entity_poly.pdbx_seq_one_letter_code
_entity_poly.pdbx_strand_id
1 'polypeptide(L)'
;MFCKAFRVKASTAIKGSDRRKLRADVAAAFPGLSAEQLVELIPNKEELNVIRIYTHKGEAVTVYADSRNPILFEIEKALYPTVYTLWVYPDLLPAFSTWPPVLQKLAGGADLMLPGVVVPSSGFPQVERGTLCAVTLLGNRAPVAVAAAAMSTAEMLAAGMKGKGFAVLHTYMDHLWEYGDKSPPPTLAPLAADPAEKENAEDEEEVEGKKPGNSVSTDTPQHVDIGDLSLKEQNSCAIVMGKEELNENRAAETAEDDSTGAQQDAEDSRTPQEQMDVLFNQCFFHALKCKVKKSDLPLLTSTFLRSHMFSCCPAGQQLDIKKSSYKKFSKFLQSMQHQKILQVKELTKGVESIVEVDWKHPDIKAFAVPEGFSSASAAQDSKSEDREQAYRAPEIIPMYGVSAKMVPLFQDSGHRKGSILSGSEVRNIIINYVKTNELVDETNKNFVKVNAILCDCLLDKSEQDEVSHLKWDDLVSRCLERLQPLHQVTFFGQEPIVRKGNIEPIDITTAQRSSNKKVTIIKNLELYGLDPQCCLEQKTEFRSRSKATKSIIWPRCC
;
A
#
# COMPACT_ATOMS: atom_id res chain seq x y z
N MET A 1 -20.70 -5.54 -16.51
CA MET A 1 -20.79 -7.03 -16.50
C MET A 1 -20.35 -7.60 -15.15
N PHE A 2 -19.11 -7.37 -14.70
CA PHE A 2 -18.51 -8.02 -13.51
C PHE A 2 -18.93 -7.40 -12.16
N CYS A 3 -20.12 -6.82 -12.09
CA CYS A 3 -20.67 -6.08 -10.94
C CYS A 3 -21.20 -6.98 -9.81
N LYS A 4 -20.97 -8.29 -9.92
CA LYS A 4 -21.16 -9.32 -8.88
C LYS A 4 -20.06 -10.37 -9.01
N ALA A 5 -19.62 -10.92 -7.89
CA ALA A 5 -18.55 -11.91 -7.85
C ALA A 5 -18.79 -13.06 -8.85
N PHE A 6 -17.80 -13.30 -9.71
CA PHE A 6 -17.82 -14.38 -10.69
C PHE A 6 -17.09 -15.62 -10.16
N ARG A 7 -17.36 -16.79 -10.75
CA ARG A 7 -16.70 -18.03 -10.38
C ARG A 7 -15.64 -18.43 -11.40
N VAL A 8 -14.38 -18.51 -10.99
CA VAL A 8 -13.32 -19.14 -11.78
C VAL A 8 -13.61 -20.63 -11.93
N LYS A 9 -13.65 -21.11 -13.17
CA LYS A 9 -13.80 -22.53 -13.54
C LYS A 9 -12.45 -23.24 -13.61
N ALA A 10 -11.49 -22.59 -14.26
CA ALA A 10 -10.12 -23.06 -14.44
C ALA A 10 -9.21 -21.86 -14.79
N SER A 11 -7.93 -21.95 -14.40
CA SER A 11 -6.85 -21.14 -14.95
C SER A 11 -5.83 -22.09 -15.61
N THR A 12 -5.32 -21.72 -16.78
CA THR A 12 -4.35 -22.51 -17.55
C THR A 12 -3.39 -21.61 -18.30
N ALA A 13 -2.07 -21.81 -18.14
CA ALA A 13 -1.06 -21.10 -18.92
C ALA A 13 -1.28 -21.29 -20.44
N ILE A 14 -1.12 -20.20 -21.21
CA ILE A 14 -1.34 -20.22 -22.66
C ILE A 14 -0.22 -20.97 -23.39
N LYS A 15 -0.55 -21.75 -24.42
CA LYS A 15 0.45 -22.37 -25.30
C LYS A 15 1.02 -21.36 -26.29
N GLY A 16 2.25 -21.56 -26.76
CA GLY A 16 2.90 -20.67 -27.73
C GLY A 16 2.16 -20.54 -29.07
N SER A 17 1.45 -21.58 -29.52
CA SER A 17 0.52 -21.53 -30.65
C SER A 17 -0.61 -20.51 -30.41
N ASP A 18 -1.22 -20.61 -29.24
CA ASP A 18 -2.44 -19.90 -28.89
C ASP A 18 -2.11 -18.44 -28.55
N ARG A 19 -0.92 -18.17 -27.98
CA ARG A 19 -0.36 -16.82 -27.78
C ARG A 19 0.01 -16.11 -29.08
N ARG A 20 0.36 -16.85 -30.14
CA ARG A 20 0.53 -16.29 -31.50
C ARG A 20 -0.81 -15.98 -32.14
N LYS A 21 -1.81 -16.87 -31.98
CA LYS A 21 -3.17 -16.60 -32.48
C LYS A 21 -3.79 -15.38 -31.79
N LEU A 22 -3.72 -15.31 -30.45
CA LEU A 22 -4.25 -14.18 -29.67
C LEU A 22 -3.66 -12.84 -30.13
N ARG A 23 -2.36 -12.75 -30.39
CA ARG A 23 -1.76 -11.51 -30.94
C ARG A 23 -2.28 -11.14 -32.32
N ALA A 24 -2.56 -12.12 -33.19
CA ALA A 24 -3.20 -11.85 -34.49
C ALA A 24 -4.67 -11.42 -34.33
N ASP A 25 -5.41 -12.05 -33.42
CA ASP A 25 -6.80 -11.69 -33.11
C ASP A 25 -6.89 -10.28 -32.51
N VAL A 26 -5.97 -9.91 -31.61
CA VAL A 26 -5.86 -8.56 -31.00
C VAL A 26 -5.45 -7.52 -32.05
N ALA A 27 -4.47 -7.81 -32.90
CA ALA A 27 -4.07 -6.90 -33.99
C ALA A 27 -5.21 -6.65 -35.00
N ALA A 28 -6.05 -7.66 -35.26
CA ALA A 28 -7.23 -7.52 -36.11
C ALA A 28 -8.38 -6.75 -35.43
N ALA A 29 -8.54 -6.87 -34.11
CA ALA A 29 -9.54 -6.15 -33.34
C ALA A 29 -9.15 -4.69 -33.06
N PHE A 30 -7.87 -4.40 -32.90
CA PHE A 30 -7.33 -3.10 -32.47
C PHE A 30 -6.19 -2.62 -33.39
N PRO A 31 -6.50 -2.13 -34.60
CA PRO A 31 -5.49 -1.72 -35.58
C PRO A 31 -4.66 -0.48 -35.19
N GLY A 32 -4.98 0.16 -34.06
CA GLY A 32 -4.18 1.25 -33.49
C GLY A 32 -2.95 0.82 -32.68
N LEU A 33 -2.81 -0.48 -32.36
CA LEU A 33 -1.64 -0.99 -31.63
C LEU A 33 -0.47 -1.27 -32.59
N SER A 34 0.72 -0.78 -32.22
CA SER A 34 1.95 -1.10 -32.95
C SER A 34 2.38 -2.56 -32.71
N ALA A 35 3.22 -3.10 -33.60
CA ALA A 35 3.79 -4.44 -33.44
C ALA A 35 4.66 -4.57 -32.17
N GLU A 36 5.21 -3.45 -31.67
CA GLU A 36 6.01 -3.39 -30.44
C GLU A 36 5.09 -3.40 -29.21
N GLN A 37 4.02 -2.59 -29.20
CA GLN A 37 3.00 -2.59 -28.15
C GLN A 37 2.29 -3.95 -28.03
N LEU A 38 2.10 -4.67 -29.14
CA LEU A 38 1.57 -6.04 -29.13
C LEU A 38 2.55 -7.08 -28.54
N VAL A 39 3.85 -6.79 -28.50
CA VAL A 39 4.87 -7.62 -27.84
C VAL A 39 5.04 -7.22 -26.37
N GLU A 40 4.86 -5.95 -26.03
CA GLU A 40 4.81 -5.45 -24.65
C GLU A 40 3.54 -5.95 -23.91
N LEU A 41 2.37 -5.87 -24.54
CA LEU A 41 1.09 -6.32 -23.99
C LEU A 41 0.93 -7.84 -23.95
N ILE A 42 1.59 -8.56 -24.87
CA ILE A 42 1.58 -10.04 -24.92
C ILE A 42 3.03 -10.55 -25.08
N PRO A 43 3.81 -10.53 -23.98
CA PRO A 43 5.23 -10.86 -23.97
C PRO A 43 5.53 -12.28 -24.42
N ASN A 44 6.76 -12.48 -24.91
CA ASN A 44 7.22 -13.78 -25.41
C ASN A 44 7.74 -14.72 -24.31
N LYS A 45 8.14 -14.19 -23.15
CA LYS A 45 8.83 -14.95 -22.08
C LYS A 45 7.98 -15.19 -20.83
N GLU A 46 7.15 -14.23 -20.41
CA GLU A 46 6.33 -14.34 -19.19
C GLU A 46 5.14 -15.33 -19.30
N GLU A 47 4.48 -15.61 -18.17
CA GLU A 47 3.42 -16.63 -18.03
C GLU A 47 2.00 -16.06 -18.18
N LEU A 48 1.65 -15.66 -19.41
CA LEU A 48 0.25 -15.32 -19.73
C LEU A 48 -0.68 -16.52 -19.46
N ASN A 49 -1.68 -16.30 -18.63
CA ASN A 49 -2.68 -17.28 -18.19
C ASN A 49 -4.05 -17.03 -18.85
N VAL A 50 -4.75 -18.12 -19.17
CA VAL A 50 -6.11 -18.14 -19.71
C VAL A 50 -7.05 -18.60 -18.60
N ILE A 51 -7.86 -17.69 -18.10
CA ILE A 51 -8.76 -17.88 -16.96
C ILE A 51 -10.19 -17.97 -17.47
N ARG A 52 -10.82 -19.14 -17.37
CA ARG A 52 -12.23 -19.32 -17.74
C ARG A 52 -13.11 -19.05 -16.53
N ILE A 53 -13.96 -18.02 -16.62
CA ILE A 53 -14.87 -17.59 -15.56
C ILE A 53 -16.32 -17.76 -16.00
N TYR A 54 -17.22 -17.91 -15.02
CA TYR A 54 -18.66 -17.77 -15.21
C TYR A 54 -19.15 -16.55 -14.44
N THR A 55 -19.86 -15.64 -15.12
CA THR A 55 -20.55 -14.52 -14.46
C THR A 55 -21.70 -15.05 -13.58
N HIS A 56 -22.25 -14.21 -12.70
CA HIS A 56 -23.46 -14.55 -11.94
C HIS A 56 -24.67 -14.91 -12.85
N LYS A 57 -24.68 -14.49 -14.12
CA LYS A 57 -25.73 -14.87 -15.09
C LYS A 57 -25.49 -16.24 -15.75
N GLY A 58 -24.35 -16.89 -15.49
CA GLY A 58 -23.95 -18.14 -16.14
C GLY A 58 -23.26 -17.95 -17.50
N GLU A 59 -23.02 -16.71 -17.94
CA GLU A 59 -22.28 -16.40 -19.15
C GLU A 59 -20.82 -16.85 -18.98
N ALA A 60 -20.28 -17.57 -19.98
CA ALA A 60 -18.89 -17.99 -20.00
C ALA A 60 -18.01 -16.88 -20.60
N VAL A 61 -16.97 -16.47 -19.87
CA VAL A 61 -16.02 -15.45 -20.32
C VAL A 61 -14.61 -16.04 -20.20
N THR A 62 -13.76 -15.79 -21.19
CA THR A 62 -12.32 -16.08 -21.12
C THR A 62 -11.59 -14.79 -20.76
N VAL A 63 -10.85 -14.76 -19.66
CA VAL A 63 -9.96 -13.64 -19.30
C VAL A 63 -8.52 -14.05 -19.59
N TYR A 64 -7.78 -13.20 -20.29
CA TYR A 64 -6.34 -13.30 -20.46
C TYR A 64 -5.67 -12.40 -19.42
N ALA A 65 -4.80 -12.98 -18.60
CA ALA A 65 -4.11 -12.26 -17.53
C ALA A 65 -2.63 -12.61 -17.53
N ASP A 66 -1.76 -11.62 -17.37
CA ASP A 66 -0.35 -11.86 -17.05
C ASP A 66 -0.16 -11.69 -15.54
N SER A 67 0.58 -12.60 -14.90
CA SER A 67 1.00 -12.46 -13.49
C SER A 67 -0.13 -12.14 -12.48
N ARG A 68 -1.37 -12.54 -12.78
CA ARG A 68 -2.70 -12.21 -12.17
C ARG A 68 -3.44 -11.00 -12.75
N ASN A 69 -2.76 -9.98 -13.28
CA ASN A 69 -3.39 -8.78 -13.85
C ASN A 69 -4.18 -9.10 -15.15
N PRO A 70 -5.48 -8.83 -15.21
CA PRO A 70 -6.29 -9.11 -16.38
C PRO A 70 -6.08 -8.03 -17.45
N ILE A 71 -5.76 -8.47 -18.67
CA ILE A 71 -5.38 -7.64 -19.83
C ILE A 71 -6.54 -7.52 -20.82
N LEU A 72 -7.10 -8.66 -21.21
CA LEU A 72 -8.19 -8.77 -22.18
C LEU A 72 -9.24 -9.76 -21.66
N PHE A 73 -10.50 -9.56 -22.04
CA PHE A 73 -11.54 -10.56 -21.89
C PHE A 73 -12.23 -10.85 -23.23
N GLU A 74 -12.67 -12.09 -23.41
CA GLU A 74 -13.33 -12.62 -24.59
C GLU A 74 -14.77 -13.00 -24.24
N ILE A 75 -15.73 -12.47 -25.00
CA ILE A 75 -17.15 -12.83 -24.93
C ILE A 75 -17.60 -13.15 -26.36
N GLU A 76 -18.12 -14.36 -26.59
CA GLU A 76 -18.65 -14.79 -27.89
C GLU A 76 -17.67 -14.61 -29.08
N LYS A 77 -16.36 -14.71 -28.82
CA LYS A 77 -15.21 -14.45 -29.74
C LYS A 77 -14.90 -12.98 -30.04
N ALA A 78 -15.63 -12.03 -29.49
CA ALA A 78 -15.20 -10.63 -29.46
C ALA A 78 -14.21 -10.40 -28.31
N LEU A 79 -13.16 -9.61 -28.55
CA LEU A 79 -12.14 -9.24 -27.57
C LEU A 79 -12.40 -7.83 -27.03
N TYR A 80 -12.19 -7.65 -25.73
CA TYR A 80 -12.44 -6.42 -24.99
C TYR A 80 -11.23 -6.14 -24.07
N PRO A 81 -10.66 -4.93 -24.06
CA PRO A 81 -9.58 -4.57 -23.13
C PRO A 81 -10.13 -4.39 -21.71
N THR A 82 -9.29 -4.60 -20.69
CA THR A 82 -9.60 -4.19 -19.31
C THR A 82 -9.34 -2.69 -19.09
N VAL A 83 -9.82 -2.14 -17.96
CA VAL A 83 -9.44 -0.78 -17.56
C VAL A 83 -7.92 -0.66 -17.38
N TYR A 84 -7.24 -1.69 -16.87
CA TYR A 84 -5.78 -1.71 -16.74
C TYR A 84 -5.06 -1.53 -18.09
N THR A 85 -5.47 -2.27 -19.13
CA THR A 85 -4.88 -2.12 -20.47
C THR A 85 -5.19 -0.74 -21.08
N LEU A 86 -6.36 -0.17 -20.80
CA LEU A 86 -6.70 1.19 -21.22
C LEU A 86 -6.00 2.30 -20.40
N TRP A 87 -5.41 1.99 -19.25
CA TRP A 87 -4.58 2.94 -18.50
C TRP A 87 -3.17 3.05 -19.09
N VAL A 88 -2.65 1.96 -19.67
CA VAL A 88 -1.40 1.97 -20.45
C VAL A 88 -1.64 2.53 -21.86
N TYR A 89 -2.74 2.13 -22.51
CA TYR A 89 -3.08 2.51 -23.89
C TYR A 89 -4.44 3.22 -23.95
N PRO A 90 -4.55 4.49 -23.50
CA PRO A 90 -5.82 5.23 -23.48
C PRO A 90 -6.38 5.55 -24.87
N ASP A 91 -5.54 5.62 -25.91
CA ASP A 91 -5.94 5.87 -27.30
C ASP A 91 -6.47 4.63 -28.03
N LEU A 92 -6.55 3.49 -27.36
CA LEU A 92 -7.00 2.21 -27.94
C LEU A 92 -8.48 2.21 -28.35
N LEU A 93 -9.31 3.06 -27.73
CA LEU A 93 -10.75 3.17 -27.96
C LEU A 93 -11.20 4.64 -27.98
N PRO A 94 -12.23 5.01 -28.78
CA PRO A 94 -12.90 6.30 -28.69
C PRO A 94 -13.37 6.59 -27.25
N ALA A 95 -12.95 7.74 -26.70
CA ALA A 95 -13.23 8.12 -25.32
C ALA A 95 -14.43 9.07 -25.19
N PHE A 96 -15.27 8.85 -24.18
CA PHE A 96 -16.40 9.70 -23.82
C PHE A 96 -16.33 10.09 -22.34
N SER A 97 -16.23 11.39 -22.07
CA SER A 97 -16.16 11.92 -20.70
C SER A 97 -17.52 11.91 -20.01
N THR A 98 -17.54 11.54 -18.72
CA THR A 98 -18.73 11.60 -17.84
C THR A 98 -18.44 12.40 -16.57
N TRP A 99 -19.49 12.94 -15.95
CA TRP A 99 -19.37 13.64 -14.67
C TRP A 99 -18.98 12.69 -13.52
N PRO A 100 -18.13 13.11 -12.54
CA PRO A 100 -17.69 12.25 -11.44
C PRO A 100 -18.80 11.55 -10.62
N PRO A 101 -19.97 12.16 -10.32
CA PRO A 101 -21.04 11.48 -9.59
C PRO A 101 -21.63 10.25 -10.32
N VAL A 102 -21.42 10.14 -11.63
CA VAL A 102 -21.86 9.00 -12.45
C VAL A 102 -21.01 7.76 -12.17
N LEU A 103 -19.74 7.91 -11.75
CA LEU A 103 -18.84 6.78 -11.44
C LEU A 103 -19.47 5.81 -10.43
N GLN A 104 -20.08 6.33 -9.35
CA GLN A 104 -20.74 5.49 -8.34
C GLN A 104 -21.91 4.66 -8.89
N LYS A 105 -22.54 5.11 -9.99
CA LYS A 105 -23.62 4.39 -10.67
C LYS A 105 -23.05 3.35 -11.65
N LEU A 106 -21.98 3.69 -12.37
CA LEU A 106 -21.25 2.77 -13.26
C LEU A 106 -20.65 1.59 -12.49
N ALA A 107 -19.98 1.85 -11.36
CA ALA A 107 -19.47 0.83 -10.44
C ALA A 107 -20.60 -0.07 -9.90
N GLY A 108 -21.77 0.50 -9.61
CA GLY A 108 -23.00 -0.23 -9.27
C GLY A 108 -23.61 -1.05 -10.42
N GLY A 109 -23.02 -1.04 -11.61
CA GLY A 109 -23.47 -1.80 -12.78
C GLY A 109 -24.57 -1.14 -13.60
N ALA A 110 -24.79 0.17 -13.45
CA ALA A 110 -25.68 0.92 -14.33
C ALA A 110 -25.05 1.18 -15.70
N ASP A 111 -25.89 1.27 -16.73
CA ASP A 111 -25.49 1.73 -18.06
C ASP A 111 -25.29 3.26 -18.11
N LEU A 112 -24.46 3.74 -19.04
CA LEU A 112 -24.23 5.17 -19.21
C LEU A 112 -25.36 5.80 -20.01
N MET A 113 -26.20 6.58 -19.33
CA MET A 113 -27.27 7.37 -19.93
C MET A 113 -26.71 8.65 -20.53
N LEU A 114 -27.21 9.06 -21.70
CA LEU A 114 -26.70 10.22 -22.44
C LEU A 114 -26.65 11.53 -21.66
N PRO A 115 -27.59 11.87 -20.74
CA PRO A 115 -27.48 13.07 -19.91
C PRO A 115 -26.29 13.11 -18.95
N GLY A 116 -25.62 11.97 -18.71
CA GLY A 116 -24.39 11.90 -17.90
C GLY A 116 -23.10 12.20 -18.69
N VAL A 117 -23.18 12.18 -20.02
CA VAL A 117 -22.03 12.38 -20.91
C VAL A 117 -21.76 13.88 -21.08
N VAL A 118 -20.51 14.29 -20.89
CA VAL A 118 -20.05 15.65 -21.16
C VAL A 118 -19.85 15.80 -22.67
N VAL A 119 -20.50 16.79 -23.28
CA VAL A 119 -20.25 17.17 -24.68
C VAL A 119 -18.98 18.02 -24.72
N PRO A 120 -17.89 17.59 -25.38
CA PRO A 120 -16.69 18.42 -25.51
C PRO A 120 -16.89 19.54 -26.56
N SER A 121 -16.12 20.62 -26.43
CA SER A 121 -16.09 21.77 -27.35
C SER A 121 -15.80 21.37 -28.80
N SER A 122 -14.99 20.31 -29.00
CA SER A 122 -14.65 19.71 -30.30
C SER A 122 -15.71 18.77 -30.88
N GLY A 123 -16.79 18.46 -30.15
CA GLY A 123 -17.81 17.48 -30.53
C GLY A 123 -17.40 16.02 -30.28
N PHE A 124 -18.39 15.13 -30.34
CA PHE A 124 -18.17 13.70 -30.06
C PHE A 124 -17.37 12.99 -31.17
N PRO A 125 -16.54 11.98 -30.83
CA PRO A 125 -15.97 11.09 -31.83
C PRO A 125 -17.11 10.35 -32.56
N GLN A 126 -16.92 10.13 -33.87
CA GLN A 126 -17.89 9.38 -34.68
C GLN A 126 -17.75 7.89 -34.35
N VAL A 127 -18.78 7.32 -33.71
CA VAL A 127 -18.86 5.89 -33.40
C VAL A 127 -20.19 5.33 -33.89
N GLU A 128 -20.14 4.07 -34.34
CA GLU A 128 -21.31 3.33 -34.76
C GLU A 128 -21.92 2.53 -33.62
N ARG A 129 -23.18 2.12 -33.79
CA ARG A 129 -23.85 1.27 -32.81
C ARG A 129 -23.14 -0.08 -32.71
N GLY A 130 -22.70 -0.42 -31.50
CA GLY A 130 -21.90 -1.62 -31.19
C GLY A 130 -20.38 -1.38 -31.13
N THR A 131 -19.88 -0.22 -31.56
CA THR A 131 -18.46 0.15 -31.41
C THR A 131 -18.07 0.18 -29.92
N LEU A 132 -16.84 -0.27 -29.61
CA LEU A 132 -16.28 -0.19 -28.26
C LEU A 132 -15.79 1.22 -27.95
N CYS A 133 -16.03 1.66 -26.72
CA CYS A 133 -15.71 3.00 -26.24
C CYS A 133 -15.12 2.94 -24.84
N ALA A 134 -14.15 3.81 -24.59
CA ALA A 134 -13.67 4.15 -23.25
C ALA A 134 -14.59 5.20 -22.62
N VAL A 135 -14.87 5.07 -21.32
CA VAL A 135 -15.56 6.10 -20.54
C VAL A 135 -14.54 6.73 -19.59
N THR A 136 -14.30 8.03 -19.71
CA THR A 136 -13.34 8.83 -18.92
C THR A 136 -14.06 9.75 -17.96
N LEU A 137 -13.36 10.36 -17.00
CA LEU A 137 -13.95 11.38 -16.12
C LEU A 137 -13.54 12.78 -16.57
N LEU A 138 -14.43 13.76 -16.36
CA LEU A 138 -14.04 15.17 -16.48
C LEU A 138 -12.86 15.45 -15.51
N GLY A 139 -11.71 15.87 -16.06
CA GLY A 139 -10.48 16.11 -15.32
C GLY A 139 -9.46 14.95 -15.26
N ASN A 140 -9.79 13.73 -15.72
CA ASN A 140 -8.81 12.64 -15.85
C ASN A 140 -9.04 11.81 -17.13
N ARG A 141 -8.00 11.71 -17.97
CA ARG A 141 -8.00 10.96 -19.22
C ARG A 141 -7.96 9.44 -19.04
N ALA A 142 -7.66 8.92 -17.85
CA ALA A 142 -7.69 7.47 -17.59
C ALA A 142 -9.12 6.89 -17.68
N PRO A 143 -9.36 5.88 -18.53
CA PRO A 143 -10.70 5.28 -18.65
C PRO A 143 -11.15 4.56 -17.38
N VAL A 144 -12.28 4.98 -16.83
CA VAL A 144 -12.92 4.37 -15.65
C VAL A 144 -13.87 3.23 -16.00
N ALA A 145 -14.35 3.14 -17.25
CA ALA A 145 -15.14 2.01 -17.72
C ALA A 145 -14.94 1.72 -19.22
N VAL A 146 -15.28 0.49 -19.59
CA VAL A 146 -15.30 -0.05 -20.95
C VAL A 146 -16.74 -0.37 -21.32
N ALA A 147 -17.23 0.21 -22.41
CA ALA A 147 -18.62 0.12 -22.81
C ALA A 147 -18.76 -0.09 -24.33
N ALA A 148 -19.92 -0.58 -24.76
CA ALA A 148 -20.29 -0.63 -26.18
C ALA A 148 -21.37 0.42 -26.47
N ALA A 149 -21.23 1.18 -27.56
CA ALA A 149 -22.20 2.19 -27.98
C ALA A 149 -23.57 1.55 -28.27
N ALA A 150 -24.62 1.99 -27.59
CA ALA A 150 -25.99 1.48 -27.77
C ALA A 150 -26.75 2.18 -28.91
N MET A 151 -26.25 3.35 -29.31
CA MET A 151 -26.68 4.23 -30.40
C MET A 151 -25.43 4.70 -31.17
N SER A 152 -25.57 5.19 -32.41
CA SER A 152 -24.47 5.89 -33.10
C SER A 152 -24.37 7.36 -32.66
N THR A 153 -23.24 8.03 -32.89
CA THR A 153 -23.06 9.45 -32.52
C THR A 153 -24.14 10.35 -33.12
N ALA A 154 -24.58 10.06 -34.35
CA ALA A 154 -25.68 10.79 -34.99
C ALA A 154 -27.04 10.57 -34.28
N GLU A 155 -27.33 9.33 -33.85
CA GLU A 155 -28.53 9.01 -33.08
C GLU A 155 -28.53 9.70 -31.70
N MET A 156 -27.38 9.74 -31.00
CA MET A 156 -27.25 10.40 -29.69
C MET A 156 -27.57 11.90 -29.76
N LEU A 157 -27.06 12.58 -30.80
CA LEU A 157 -27.31 13.99 -31.06
C LEU A 157 -28.77 14.23 -31.49
N ALA A 158 -29.31 13.41 -32.40
CA ALA A 158 -30.71 13.50 -32.85
C ALA A 158 -31.72 13.23 -31.72
N ALA A 159 -31.39 12.36 -30.77
CA ALA A 159 -32.18 12.12 -29.55
C ALA A 159 -32.11 13.27 -28.52
N GLY A 160 -31.31 14.31 -28.77
CA GLY A 160 -31.11 15.43 -27.83
C GLY A 160 -30.49 14.97 -26.51
N MET A 161 -29.52 14.04 -26.58
CA MET A 161 -28.84 13.43 -25.43
C MET A 161 -29.78 12.74 -24.42
N LYS A 162 -30.83 12.06 -24.89
CA LYS A 162 -31.79 11.33 -24.04
C LYS A 162 -31.77 9.82 -24.30
N GLY A 163 -31.78 9.03 -23.23
CA GLY A 163 -31.81 7.56 -23.27
C GLY A 163 -30.47 6.92 -22.86
N LYS A 164 -30.34 5.61 -23.11
CA LYS A 164 -29.12 4.84 -22.87
C LYS A 164 -28.14 5.05 -24.02
N GLY A 165 -26.98 5.65 -23.72
CA GLY A 165 -25.93 5.89 -24.71
C GLY A 165 -24.99 4.70 -24.88
N PHE A 166 -24.55 4.10 -23.77
CA PHE A 166 -23.55 3.02 -23.79
C PHE A 166 -23.91 1.88 -22.83
N ALA A 167 -23.66 0.65 -23.24
CA ALA A 167 -23.82 -0.56 -22.44
C ALA A 167 -22.53 -0.90 -21.69
N VAL A 168 -22.55 -0.92 -20.35
CA VAL A 168 -21.32 -0.97 -19.54
C VAL A 168 -20.86 -2.40 -19.28
N LEU A 169 -19.72 -2.76 -19.87
CA LEU A 169 -19.16 -4.11 -19.84
C LEU A 169 -18.25 -4.30 -18.63
N HIS A 170 -17.34 -3.37 -18.38
CA HIS A 170 -16.36 -3.46 -17.30
C HIS A 170 -16.08 -2.06 -16.74
N THR A 171 -15.80 -1.96 -15.44
CA THR A 171 -15.59 -0.69 -14.74
C THR A 171 -14.55 -0.83 -13.64
N TYR A 172 -13.86 0.27 -13.36
CA TYR A 172 -13.16 0.48 -12.11
C TYR A 172 -14.09 0.16 -10.92
N MET A 173 -13.55 -0.48 -9.90
CA MET A 173 -14.27 -1.05 -8.74
C MET A 173 -15.24 -2.22 -9.03
N ASP A 174 -15.27 -2.81 -10.22
CA ASP A 174 -15.91 -4.13 -10.42
C ASP A 174 -15.00 -5.31 -10.03
N HIS A 175 -15.55 -6.52 -9.95
CA HIS A 175 -14.79 -7.69 -9.50
C HIS A 175 -13.73 -8.20 -10.49
N LEU A 176 -13.70 -7.71 -11.75
CA LEU A 176 -12.62 -8.02 -12.68
C LEU A 176 -11.44 -7.08 -12.44
N TRP A 177 -11.69 -5.81 -12.12
CA TRP A 177 -10.66 -4.94 -11.55
C TRP A 177 -10.19 -5.49 -10.21
N GLU A 178 -11.10 -5.91 -9.34
CA GLU A 178 -10.78 -6.47 -8.02
C GLU A 178 -9.98 -7.79 -8.05
N TYR A 179 -9.87 -8.44 -9.23
CA TYR A 179 -9.08 -9.64 -9.43
C TYR A 179 -7.60 -9.37 -9.75
N GLY A 180 -7.28 -8.18 -10.28
CA GLY A 180 -5.90 -7.71 -10.49
C GLY A 180 -5.33 -7.00 -9.26
N ASP A 181 -4.29 -6.20 -9.47
CA ASP A 181 -3.52 -5.54 -8.40
C ASP A 181 -4.28 -4.45 -7.60
N LYS A 182 -5.55 -4.20 -7.91
CA LYS A 182 -6.42 -3.19 -7.27
C LYS A 182 -5.82 -1.77 -7.26
N SER A 183 -4.95 -1.45 -8.22
CA SER A 183 -4.40 -0.10 -8.39
C SER A 183 -5.50 0.91 -8.79
N PRO A 184 -5.42 2.17 -8.32
CA PRO A 184 -6.33 3.24 -8.73
C PRO A 184 -6.03 3.70 -10.18
N PRO A 185 -7.00 4.34 -10.86
CA PRO A 185 -6.74 4.91 -12.19
C PRO A 185 -5.65 5.99 -12.09
N PRO A 186 -4.63 5.97 -12.97
CA PRO A 186 -3.57 6.98 -12.96
C PRO A 186 -4.12 8.36 -13.29
N THR A 187 -3.49 9.42 -12.81
CA THR A 187 -3.82 10.79 -13.18
C THR A 187 -3.21 11.11 -14.54
N LEU A 188 -3.95 10.83 -15.62
CA LEU A 188 -3.54 11.18 -16.98
C LEU A 188 -4.06 12.58 -17.33
N ALA A 189 -3.13 13.47 -17.67
CA ALA A 189 -3.45 14.85 -18.04
C ALA A 189 -4.40 14.91 -19.26
N PRO A 190 -5.36 15.85 -19.28
CA PRO A 190 -6.17 16.13 -20.46
C PRO A 190 -5.30 16.51 -21.67
N LEU A 191 -5.67 16.02 -22.86
CA LEU A 191 -5.07 16.49 -24.11
C LEU A 191 -5.68 17.84 -24.46
N ALA A 192 -4.88 18.90 -24.27
CA ALA A 192 -5.27 20.31 -24.22
C ALA A 192 -6.22 20.67 -23.05
N ALA A 193 -6.06 21.90 -22.57
CA ALA A 193 -6.99 22.55 -21.67
C ALA A 193 -7.60 23.74 -22.42
N ASP A 194 -8.93 23.80 -22.52
CA ASP A 194 -9.63 25.04 -22.88
C ASP A 194 -9.52 26.00 -21.67
N PRO A 195 -8.94 27.21 -21.83
CA PRO A 195 -8.69 28.12 -20.72
C PRO A 195 -9.95 28.93 -20.38
N ALA A 196 -10.92 28.31 -19.69
CA ALA A 196 -12.14 28.97 -19.23
C ALA A 196 -12.60 28.47 -17.86
N GLU A 197 -12.18 29.15 -16.78
CA GLU A 197 -12.90 29.34 -15.49
C GLU A 197 -11.99 29.99 -14.42
N LYS A 198 -11.53 31.24 -14.64
CA LYS A 198 -11.04 32.15 -13.57
C LYS A 198 -11.21 33.63 -13.95
N GLU A 199 -12.41 34.16 -13.74
CA GLU A 199 -12.64 35.60 -13.56
C GLU A 199 -13.47 35.84 -12.29
N ASN A 200 -13.35 37.03 -11.71
CA ASN A 200 -13.90 37.52 -10.43
C ASN A 200 -13.06 37.25 -9.16
N ALA A 201 -12.03 38.09 -8.96
CA ALA A 201 -11.61 38.63 -7.67
C ALA A 201 -10.70 39.86 -7.90
N GLU A 202 -11.30 41.05 -7.87
CA GLU A 202 -10.81 42.36 -7.38
C GLU A 202 -9.28 42.66 -7.36
N ASP A 203 -8.88 43.73 -8.08
CA ASP A 203 -8.18 44.95 -7.61
C ASP A 203 -6.84 44.83 -6.82
N GLU A 204 -5.81 45.70 -6.88
CA GLU A 204 -5.36 46.92 -7.63
C GLU A 204 -3.79 46.77 -7.68
N GLU A 205 -2.94 47.37 -8.52
CA GLU A 205 -2.68 48.80 -8.79
C GLU A 205 -1.56 48.95 -9.89
N GLU A 206 -1.29 50.19 -10.29
CA GLU A 206 -0.28 50.85 -11.18
C GLU A 206 1.20 50.32 -11.28
N VAL A 207 2.13 50.71 -12.19
CA VAL A 207 2.21 51.57 -13.42
C VAL A 207 3.54 51.35 -14.21
N GLU A 208 3.54 51.57 -15.55
CA GLU A 208 4.68 51.79 -16.51
C GLU A 208 5.93 50.84 -16.55
N GLY A 209 6.62 50.64 -17.69
CA GLY A 209 6.43 51.16 -19.05
C GLY A 209 7.57 50.79 -20.05
N LYS A 210 7.49 51.33 -21.27
CA LYS A 210 8.45 51.26 -22.42
C LYS A 210 8.61 49.97 -23.25
N LYS A 211 8.05 50.02 -24.47
CA LYS A 211 8.60 49.45 -25.74
C LYS A 211 9.60 50.49 -26.36
N PRO A 212 10.14 50.40 -27.61
CA PRO A 212 10.07 49.37 -28.67
C PRO A 212 11.40 49.06 -29.42
N GLY A 213 11.36 48.16 -30.42
CA GLY A 213 12.39 47.92 -31.45
C GLY A 213 12.55 46.40 -31.77
N ASN A 214 12.11 45.88 -32.92
CA ASN A 214 12.80 45.81 -34.23
C ASN A 214 14.19 45.13 -34.20
N SER A 215 14.56 44.22 -35.12
CA SER A 215 13.83 43.63 -36.27
C SER A 215 14.64 42.54 -36.99
N VAL A 216 13.96 41.54 -37.60
CA VAL A 216 14.37 40.77 -38.80
C VAL A 216 15.63 39.85 -38.71
N SER A 217 15.40 38.56 -39.01
CA SER A 217 16.04 37.63 -39.98
C SER A 217 17.54 37.79 -40.37
N THR A 218 18.29 36.76 -40.79
CA THR A 218 17.94 35.42 -41.36
C THR A 218 19.12 34.41 -41.18
N ASP A 219 19.08 33.28 -41.90
CA ASP A 219 20.20 32.39 -42.33
C ASP A 219 20.46 31.04 -41.61
N THR A 220 20.07 29.98 -42.33
CA THR A 220 20.75 28.67 -42.49
C THR A 220 21.78 28.79 -43.65
N PRO A 221 22.66 27.82 -44.03
CA PRO A 221 22.64 26.35 -43.80
C PRO A 221 24.04 25.65 -43.63
N GLN A 222 24.08 24.31 -43.79
CA GLN A 222 25.21 23.47 -44.33
C GLN A 222 26.49 23.25 -43.46
N HIS A 223 27.28 22.14 -43.58
CA HIS A 223 27.13 20.77 -44.14
C HIS A 223 28.30 19.85 -43.64
N VAL A 224 28.38 18.60 -44.14
CA VAL A 224 29.46 17.56 -44.06
C VAL A 224 29.81 16.96 -42.68
N ASP A 225 30.16 15.68 -42.53
CA ASP A 225 29.97 14.44 -43.33
C ASP A 225 30.00 13.24 -42.33
N ILE A 226 29.07 12.28 -42.34
CA ILE A 226 28.98 11.02 -43.13
C ILE A 226 30.02 9.93 -42.75
N GLY A 227 29.51 8.77 -42.29
CA GLY A 227 30.19 7.45 -42.25
C GLY A 227 30.39 6.84 -40.84
N ASP A 228 30.22 5.53 -40.60
CA ASP A 228 29.51 4.50 -41.39
C ASP A 228 29.05 3.27 -40.53
N LEU A 229 28.04 2.56 -41.05
CA LEU A 229 27.48 1.21 -40.79
C LEU A 229 27.85 0.28 -39.58
N SER A 230 26.78 -0.42 -39.13
CA SER A 230 26.70 -1.88 -38.81
C SER A 230 27.38 -2.43 -37.52
N LEU A 231 26.65 -2.74 -36.43
CA LEU A 231 25.77 -3.91 -36.15
C LEU A 231 26.48 -5.23 -35.72
N LYS A 232 25.81 -5.98 -34.79
CA LYS A 232 25.94 -7.42 -34.45
C LYS A 232 27.17 -7.89 -33.63
N GLU A 233 27.11 -8.97 -32.83
CA GLU A 233 26.01 -9.61 -32.04
C GLU A 233 26.58 -10.70 -31.08
N GLN A 234 25.72 -11.27 -30.21
CA GLN A 234 25.83 -12.59 -29.56
C GLN A 234 26.99 -12.89 -28.56
N ASN A 235 26.61 -13.03 -27.28
CA ASN A 235 27.28 -13.91 -26.31
C ASN A 235 26.90 -15.39 -26.57
N SER A 236 27.81 -16.32 -26.28
CA SER A 236 27.57 -17.79 -26.29
C SER A 236 27.79 -18.43 -24.89
N CYS A 237 27.36 -19.68 -24.68
CA CYS A 237 27.21 -20.29 -23.35
C CYS A 237 27.63 -21.78 -23.26
N ALA A 238 28.34 -22.15 -22.18
CA ALA A 238 28.50 -23.51 -21.60
C ALA A 238 29.05 -23.31 -20.15
N ILE A 239 28.38 -23.64 -19.04
CA ILE A 239 27.89 -24.93 -18.49
C ILE A 239 29.01 -25.91 -18.08
N VAL A 240 29.16 -26.18 -16.77
CA VAL A 240 29.22 -27.51 -16.07
C VAL A 240 29.63 -27.32 -14.58
N MET A 241 29.23 -28.24 -13.69
CA MET A 241 29.51 -28.24 -12.23
C MET A 241 30.59 -29.26 -11.82
N GLY A 242 31.29 -29.08 -10.68
CA GLY A 242 32.09 -30.17 -10.09
C GLY A 242 32.90 -29.90 -8.80
N LYS A 243 32.33 -30.29 -7.65
CA LYS A 243 32.93 -30.92 -6.43
C LYS A 243 34.43 -30.76 -6.03
N GLU A 244 34.59 -30.53 -4.71
CA GLU A 244 35.49 -31.22 -3.74
C GLU A 244 37.00 -30.86 -3.52
N GLU A 245 37.27 -30.58 -2.22
CA GLU A 245 38.47 -30.85 -1.39
C GLU A 245 39.82 -30.09 -1.49
N LEU A 246 40.25 -29.65 -0.29
CA LEU A 246 41.60 -29.67 0.33
C LEU A 246 42.87 -29.04 -0.32
N ASN A 247 43.31 -27.97 0.37
CA ASN A 247 44.65 -27.80 0.99
C ASN A 247 45.79 -27.03 0.25
N GLU A 248 46.66 -26.43 1.10
CA GLU A 248 48.05 -25.98 0.92
C GLU A 248 48.49 -24.92 -0.13
N ASN A 249 48.86 -23.74 0.40
CA ASN A 249 50.14 -23.02 0.21
C ASN A 249 50.81 -22.94 -1.19
N ARG A 250 51.08 -21.71 -1.70
CA ARG A 250 52.37 -20.98 -1.47
C ARG A 250 52.52 -19.70 -2.34
N ALA A 251 53.17 -18.70 -1.72
CA ALA A 251 53.52 -17.33 -2.12
C ALA A 251 54.15 -17.02 -3.51
N ALA A 252 54.29 -15.69 -3.75
CA ALA A 252 55.20 -14.99 -4.68
C ALA A 252 54.76 -14.89 -6.17
N GLU A 253 54.99 -13.80 -6.91
CA GLU A 253 55.53 -12.46 -6.55
C GLU A 253 55.09 -11.34 -7.54
N THR A 254 55.62 -10.13 -7.35
CA THR A 254 55.52 -8.86 -8.13
C THR A 254 55.82 -9.02 -9.64
N ALA A 255 55.54 -8.08 -10.58
CA ALA A 255 55.65 -6.61 -10.63
C ALA A 255 54.92 -6.06 -11.92
N GLU A 256 54.78 -4.76 -12.29
CA GLU A 256 54.58 -3.42 -11.65
C GLU A 256 54.29 -2.38 -12.77
N ASP A 257 53.55 -1.29 -12.49
CA ASP A 257 53.45 0.03 -13.21
C ASP A 257 53.03 0.12 -14.71
N ASP A 258 52.54 1.23 -15.30
CA ASP A 258 51.77 2.46 -14.92
C ASP A 258 51.27 3.07 -16.30
N SER A 259 50.70 4.26 -16.60
CA SER A 259 50.41 5.59 -16.01
C SER A 259 49.26 6.28 -16.80
N THR A 260 48.59 7.38 -16.40
CA THR A 260 48.01 7.90 -15.14
C THR A 260 46.94 8.96 -15.53
N GLY A 261 46.01 9.35 -14.64
CA GLY A 261 45.07 10.47 -14.88
C GLY A 261 43.98 10.62 -13.83
N ALA A 262 44.07 11.62 -12.94
CA ALA A 262 43.36 11.61 -11.66
C ALA A 262 42.63 12.92 -11.30
N GLN A 263 41.59 12.81 -10.45
CA GLN A 263 41.15 13.94 -9.62
C GLN A 263 40.53 13.51 -8.28
N GLN A 264 41.38 13.50 -7.25
CA GLN A 264 41.04 13.71 -5.82
C GLN A 264 40.11 12.71 -5.10
N ASP A 265 40.58 11.48 -4.94
CA ASP A 265 40.47 10.82 -3.62
C ASP A 265 41.64 11.27 -2.73
N ALA A 266 41.44 11.29 -1.41
CA ALA A 266 42.53 11.48 -0.45
C ALA A 266 43.12 10.12 -0.07
N GLU A 267 44.42 9.91 -0.34
CA GLU A 267 45.12 8.67 -0.01
C GLU A 267 45.07 8.37 1.49
N ASP A 268 44.19 7.44 1.89
CA ASP A 268 44.04 7.11 3.30
C ASP A 268 45.08 6.08 3.74
N SER A 269 46.28 6.57 4.03
CA SER A 269 47.49 5.82 4.47
C SER A 269 47.35 5.07 5.81
N ARG A 270 46.12 4.92 6.30
CA ARG A 270 45.72 4.16 7.48
C ARG A 270 45.71 2.67 7.17
N THR A 271 46.15 1.85 8.12
CA THR A 271 46.04 0.39 7.99
C THR A 271 44.57 -0.07 7.92
N PRO A 272 44.27 -1.26 7.35
CA PRO A 272 42.90 -1.79 7.33
C PRO A 272 42.25 -1.98 8.71
N GLN A 273 43.03 -1.96 9.80
CA GLN A 273 42.51 -1.98 11.17
C GLN A 273 42.09 -0.58 11.62
N GLU A 274 42.88 0.45 11.32
CA GLU A 274 42.57 1.86 11.62
C GLU A 274 41.38 2.37 10.81
N GLN A 275 41.25 1.97 9.53
CA GLN A 275 40.07 2.26 8.71
C GLN A 275 38.79 1.68 9.35
N MET A 276 38.86 0.43 9.86
CA MET A 276 37.75 -0.20 10.59
C MET A 276 37.47 0.48 11.94
N ASP A 277 38.50 0.92 12.67
CA ASP A 277 38.34 1.64 13.94
C ASP A 277 37.70 3.03 13.74
N VAL A 278 38.10 3.76 12.69
CA VAL A 278 37.49 5.03 12.27
C VAL A 278 36.01 4.83 11.96
N LEU A 279 35.67 3.80 11.18
CA LEU A 279 34.29 3.44 10.85
C LEU A 279 33.47 3.01 12.09
N PHE A 280 34.09 2.29 13.04
CA PHE A 280 33.46 1.97 14.33
C PHE A 280 33.14 3.23 15.14
N ASN A 281 34.08 4.18 15.22
CA ASN A 281 33.89 5.46 15.89
C ASN A 281 32.82 6.33 15.19
N GLN A 282 32.81 6.38 13.87
CA GLN A 282 31.81 7.11 13.07
C GLN A 282 30.39 6.56 13.30
N CYS A 283 30.22 5.24 13.25
CA CYS A 283 28.94 4.59 13.55
C CYS A 283 28.53 4.78 15.02
N PHE A 284 29.50 4.81 15.95
CA PHE A 284 29.28 5.03 17.37
C PHE A 284 28.76 6.44 17.67
N PHE A 285 29.43 7.48 17.17
CA PHE A 285 29.01 8.87 17.38
C PHE A 285 27.69 9.21 16.68
N HIS A 286 27.44 8.65 15.48
CA HIS A 286 26.14 8.75 14.83
C HIS A 286 25.03 8.08 15.66
N ALA A 287 25.26 6.83 16.14
CA ALA A 287 24.29 6.11 16.97
C ALA A 287 23.93 6.86 18.26
N LEU A 288 24.92 7.49 18.91
CA LEU A 288 24.67 8.37 20.06
C LEU A 288 23.83 9.59 19.66
N LYS A 289 24.26 10.40 18.68
CA LYS A 289 23.55 11.64 18.30
C LYS A 289 22.11 11.41 17.83
N CYS A 290 21.89 10.37 17.04
CA CYS A 290 20.64 10.23 16.29
C CYS A 290 19.65 9.24 16.92
N LYS A 291 20.10 8.29 17.76
CA LYS A 291 19.27 7.16 18.20
C LYS A 291 19.33 6.83 19.70
N VAL A 292 20.01 7.63 20.53
CA VAL A 292 20.00 7.46 22.01
C VAL A 292 19.53 8.74 22.68
N LYS A 293 18.55 8.63 23.57
CA LYS A 293 18.08 9.73 24.43
C LYS A 293 18.54 9.49 25.88
N LYS A 294 18.60 10.55 26.68
CA LYS A 294 18.93 10.46 28.11
C LYS A 294 17.93 9.62 28.93
N SER A 295 16.71 9.45 28.43
CA SER A 295 15.67 8.58 28.98
C SER A 295 15.98 7.08 28.89
N ASP A 296 16.88 6.70 27.99
CA ASP A 296 17.02 5.31 27.56
C ASP A 296 18.13 4.58 28.36
N LEU A 297 18.90 5.34 29.14
CA LEU A 297 19.99 4.85 29.99
C LEU A 297 19.45 4.34 31.35
N PRO A 298 19.96 3.23 31.90
CA PRO A 298 21.14 2.47 31.45
C PRO A 298 20.83 1.53 30.28
N LEU A 299 21.61 1.62 29.20
CA LEU A 299 21.45 0.79 27.99
C LEU A 299 22.30 -0.48 28.05
N LEU A 300 21.73 -1.59 27.58
CA LEU A 300 22.45 -2.85 27.44
C LEU A 300 23.42 -2.80 26.24
N THR A 301 24.70 -3.06 26.50
CA THR A 301 25.82 -3.04 25.54
C THR A 301 25.54 -3.80 24.23
N SER A 302 24.96 -4.99 24.30
CA SER A 302 24.62 -5.80 23.11
C SER A 302 23.44 -5.24 22.32
N THR A 303 22.51 -4.56 22.98
CA THR A 303 21.36 -3.89 22.34
C THR A 303 21.83 -2.62 21.64
N PHE A 304 22.70 -1.83 22.27
CA PHE A 304 23.29 -0.64 21.66
C PHE A 304 24.07 -0.97 20.37
N LEU A 305 24.95 -1.99 20.40
CA LEU A 305 25.66 -2.44 19.20
C LEU A 305 24.70 -2.94 18.10
N ARG A 306 23.74 -3.81 18.46
CA ARG A 306 22.90 -4.49 17.47
C ARG A 306 21.78 -3.62 16.89
N SER A 307 21.16 -2.78 17.72
CA SER A 307 19.98 -1.98 17.35
C SER A 307 20.35 -0.56 16.93
N HIS A 308 21.39 0.04 17.51
CA HIS A 308 21.76 1.44 17.23
C HIS A 308 22.95 1.51 16.28
N MET A 309 24.09 0.86 16.57
CA MET A 309 25.29 0.97 15.71
C MET A 309 25.14 0.34 14.32
N PHE A 310 24.72 -0.93 14.19
CA PHE A 310 24.52 -1.55 12.86
C PHE A 310 23.50 -0.80 11.98
N SER A 311 22.52 -0.13 12.61
CA SER A 311 21.48 0.64 11.92
C SER A 311 21.95 2.00 11.40
N CYS A 312 23.23 2.32 11.58
CA CYS A 312 23.89 3.57 11.22
C CYS A 312 25.15 3.34 10.36
N CYS A 313 25.36 2.12 9.86
CA CYS A 313 26.38 1.83 8.84
C CYS A 313 26.03 2.52 7.51
N PRO A 314 27.00 3.07 6.78
CA PRO A 314 26.80 3.45 5.37
C PRO A 314 26.56 2.21 4.50
N ALA A 315 25.85 2.40 3.39
CA ALA A 315 25.50 1.30 2.48
C ALA A 315 26.76 0.64 1.89
N GLY A 316 26.79 -0.71 1.91
CA GLY A 316 27.89 -1.52 1.38
C GLY A 316 28.98 -1.91 2.40
N GLN A 317 29.02 -1.32 3.59
CA GLN A 317 30.05 -1.61 4.61
C GLN A 317 29.49 -2.37 5.82
N GLN A 318 30.27 -3.31 6.37
CA GLN A 318 29.90 -4.13 7.53
C GLN A 318 30.84 -3.90 8.73
N LEU A 319 30.26 -3.55 9.89
CA LEU A 319 30.95 -3.45 11.18
C LEU A 319 31.40 -4.84 11.70
N ASP A 320 32.55 -5.35 11.25
CA ASP A 320 33.18 -6.53 11.86
C ASP A 320 34.20 -6.13 12.95
N ILE A 321 33.79 -6.33 14.21
CA ILE A 321 34.63 -6.01 15.36
C ILE A 321 35.90 -6.88 15.48
N LYS A 322 35.98 -8.02 14.78
CA LYS A 322 37.21 -8.83 14.76
C LYS A 322 38.31 -8.19 13.91
N LYS A 323 37.95 -7.28 13.01
CA LYS A 323 38.88 -6.51 12.16
C LYS A 323 39.33 -5.19 12.81
N SER A 324 38.57 -4.70 13.79
CA SER A 324 38.97 -3.57 14.66
C SER A 324 40.20 -3.92 15.52
N SER A 325 41.02 -2.93 15.90
CA SER A 325 42.17 -3.15 16.80
C SER A 325 41.75 -3.69 18.17
N TYR A 326 40.56 -3.30 18.64
CA TYR A 326 39.98 -3.64 19.93
C TYR A 326 39.65 -5.14 20.07
N LYS A 327 39.26 -5.81 18.97
CA LYS A 327 38.91 -7.26 18.85
C LYS A 327 37.76 -7.76 19.75
N LYS A 328 37.26 -6.96 20.69
CA LYS A 328 36.12 -7.20 21.59
C LYS A 328 35.42 -5.88 21.94
N PHE A 329 34.09 -5.86 22.02
CA PHE A 329 33.33 -4.62 22.26
C PHE A 329 33.55 -4.03 23.66
N SER A 330 33.75 -4.88 24.67
CA SER A 330 34.18 -4.46 26.01
C SER A 330 35.45 -3.60 25.98
N LYS A 331 36.45 -3.97 25.16
CA LYS A 331 37.70 -3.20 25.03
C LYS A 331 37.47 -1.85 24.33
N PHE A 332 36.58 -1.79 23.34
CA PHE A 332 36.19 -0.55 22.68
C PHE A 332 35.49 0.40 23.68
N LEU A 333 34.49 -0.08 24.42
CA LEU A 333 33.80 0.73 25.42
C LEU A 333 34.71 1.15 26.60
N GLN A 334 35.65 0.30 27.02
CA GLN A 334 36.68 0.66 28.01
C GLN A 334 37.62 1.75 27.48
N SER A 335 37.93 1.78 26.18
CA SER A 335 38.70 2.87 25.55
C SER A 335 37.90 4.19 25.53
N MET A 336 36.63 4.15 25.13
CA MET A 336 35.71 5.30 25.18
C MET A 336 35.48 5.82 26.61
N GLN A 337 35.47 4.93 27.61
CA GLN A 337 35.40 5.28 29.03
C GLN A 337 36.69 5.92 29.55
N HIS A 338 37.86 5.46 29.10
CA HIS A 338 39.14 6.12 29.40
C HIS A 338 39.21 7.52 28.78
N GLN A 339 38.60 7.71 27.60
CA GLN A 339 38.38 9.01 26.96
C GLN A 339 37.26 9.84 27.62
N LYS A 340 36.60 9.34 28.68
CA LYS A 340 35.51 10.00 29.44
C LYS A 340 34.25 10.31 28.64
N ILE A 341 34.08 9.72 27.46
CA ILE A 341 32.90 9.89 26.60
C ILE A 341 31.67 9.21 27.22
N LEU A 342 31.88 8.10 27.95
CA LEU A 342 30.81 7.30 28.57
C LEU A 342 31.26 6.61 29.88
N GLN A 343 30.31 6.11 30.66
CA GLN A 343 30.55 5.19 31.77
C GLN A 343 29.85 3.84 31.53
N VAL A 344 30.63 2.75 31.56
CA VAL A 344 30.12 1.37 31.65
C VAL A 344 30.10 0.93 33.12
N LYS A 345 29.05 0.20 33.52
CA LYS A 345 29.01 -0.55 34.79
C LYS A 345 28.45 -1.95 34.52
N GLU A 346 28.94 -2.94 35.25
CA GLU A 346 28.42 -4.32 35.22
C GLU A 346 27.20 -4.39 36.15
N LEU A 347 25.99 -4.26 35.60
CA LEU A 347 24.75 -4.22 36.39
C LEU A 347 24.25 -5.63 36.78
N THR A 348 24.63 -6.66 36.02
CA THR A 348 24.41 -8.06 36.35
C THR A 348 25.63 -8.88 35.94
N LYS A 349 25.97 -9.94 36.69
CA LYS A 349 27.21 -10.71 36.50
C LYS A 349 27.39 -11.18 35.05
N GLY A 350 28.48 -10.76 34.42
CA GLY A 350 28.83 -11.04 33.03
C GLY A 350 28.22 -10.09 31.98
N VAL A 351 27.55 -9.00 32.39
CA VAL A 351 26.80 -8.10 31.48
C VAL A 351 27.13 -6.63 31.75
N GLU A 352 27.97 -6.07 30.87
CA GLU A 352 28.29 -4.64 30.79
C GLU A 352 27.09 -3.81 30.30
N SER A 353 26.83 -2.65 30.91
CA SER A 353 25.79 -1.69 30.49
C SER A 353 26.31 -0.26 30.53
N ILE A 354 25.93 0.55 29.54
CA ILE A 354 26.28 1.97 29.43
C ILE A 354 25.30 2.75 30.31
N VAL A 355 25.79 3.38 31.37
CA VAL A 355 24.96 4.05 32.39
C VAL A 355 24.89 5.57 32.17
N GLU A 356 25.99 6.19 31.74
CA GLU A 356 26.07 7.63 31.49
C GLU A 356 26.89 7.91 30.21
N VAL A 357 26.60 9.03 29.55
CA VAL A 357 27.30 9.54 28.34
C VAL A 357 27.48 11.05 28.49
N ASP A 358 28.69 11.58 28.29
CA ASP A 358 28.91 13.04 28.33
C ASP A 358 28.65 13.69 26.96
N TRP A 359 27.39 14.05 26.75
CA TRP A 359 26.92 14.83 25.59
C TRP A 359 27.62 16.19 25.37
N LYS A 360 28.46 16.66 26.30
CA LYS A 360 29.26 17.89 26.14
C LYS A 360 30.66 17.65 25.58
N HIS A 361 31.10 16.40 25.39
CA HIS A 361 32.47 16.07 24.96
C HIS A 361 32.86 16.74 23.62
N PRO A 362 34.13 17.18 23.43
CA PRO A 362 34.57 17.81 22.19
C PRO A 362 34.30 16.96 20.94
N ASP A 363 34.63 15.66 20.96
CA ASP A 363 34.49 14.80 19.78
C ASP A 363 33.02 14.60 19.36
N ILE A 364 32.11 14.48 20.34
CA ILE A 364 30.67 14.44 20.05
C ILE A 364 30.24 15.76 19.39
N LYS A 365 30.75 16.92 19.82
CA LYS A 365 30.42 18.21 19.17
C LYS A 365 31.00 18.30 17.76
N ALA A 366 32.29 17.96 17.61
CA ALA A 366 33.02 18.04 16.35
C ALA A 366 32.52 17.07 15.27
N PHE A 367 31.89 15.95 15.65
CA PHE A 367 31.33 14.98 14.71
C PHE A 367 30.18 15.56 13.87
N ALA A 368 30.48 16.03 12.65
CA ALA A 368 29.45 16.31 11.65
C ALA A 368 28.76 14.99 11.21
N VAL A 369 27.43 15.00 11.11
CA VAL A 369 26.69 13.87 10.55
C VAL A 369 26.83 13.92 9.02
N PRO A 370 27.29 12.85 8.34
CA PRO A 370 27.43 12.86 6.89
C PRO A 370 26.12 13.15 6.16
N GLU A 371 26.16 14.10 5.23
CA GLU A 371 25.03 14.45 4.38
C GLU A 371 24.70 13.24 3.47
N GLY A 372 23.48 12.72 3.62
CA GLY A 372 23.08 11.41 3.10
C GLY A 372 22.24 10.61 4.12
N PHE A 373 22.42 10.86 5.42
CA PHE A 373 21.59 10.27 6.48
C PHE A 373 20.84 11.36 7.29
N SER A 374 19.95 12.09 6.60
CA SER A 374 18.89 12.84 7.29
C SER A 374 17.92 11.89 8.00
N SER A 375 17.27 12.39 9.05
CA SER A 375 16.46 11.56 9.96
C SER A 375 15.27 10.88 9.27
N ALA A 376 15.34 9.54 9.14
CA ALA A 376 14.26 8.67 8.67
C ALA A 376 13.11 8.56 9.70
N SER A 377 12.47 9.70 9.97
CA SER A 377 11.33 9.87 10.89
C SER A 377 10.22 10.73 10.29
N ALA A 378 10.42 11.31 9.11
CA ALA A 378 9.43 12.00 8.29
C ALA A 378 9.82 11.87 6.80
N ALA A 379 8.83 11.84 5.91
CA ALA A 379 8.99 11.86 4.45
C ALA A 379 9.93 10.78 3.83
N GLN A 380 9.46 9.53 3.80
CA GLN A 380 9.71 8.65 2.65
C GLN A 380 8.39 8.04 2.19
N ASP A 381 7.80 8.66 1.16
CA ASP A 381 6.63 8.13 0.45
C ASP A 381 6.75 8.48 -1.04
N SER A 382 7.63 7.75 -1.75
CA SER A 382 7.63 7.61 -3.22
C SER A 382 8.76 6.68 -3.71
N LYS A 383 8.42 5.79 -4.66
CA LYS A 383 9.33 5.14 -5.61
C LYS A 383 10.51 4.31 -5.05
N SER A 384 10.17 3.16 -4.49
CA SER A 384 10.83 1.91 -4.87
C SER A 384 9.77 0.82 -5.06
N GLU A 385 9.47 0.49 -6.31
CA GLU A 385 8.58 -0.63 -6.64
C GLU A 385 9.31 -1.97 -6.45
N ASP A 386 8.53 -3.06 -6.36
CA ASP A 386 8.99 -4.44 -6.18
C ASP A 386 9.83 -4.75 -4.91
N ARG A 387 9.22 -4.48 -3.75
CA ARG A 387 9.45 -5.27 -2.52
C ARG A 387 8.11 -5.64 -1.90
N GLU A 388 8.00 -6.86 -1.38
CA GLU A 388 6.81 -7.38 -0.71
C GLU A 388 6.26 -6.36 0.29
N GLN A 389 4.97 -6.00 0.16
CA GLN A 389 4.33 -5.00 1.02
C GLN A 389 4.32 -5.47 2.47
N ALA A 390 5.25 -4.96 3.27
CA ALA A 390 5.46 -5.36 4.65
C ALA A 390 4.17 -5.14 5.46
N TYR A 391 3.61 -6.22 6.00
CA TYR A 391 2.33 -6.19 6.71
C TYR A 391 2.36 -5.17 7.85
N ARG A 392 1.52 -4.14 7.71
CA ARG A 392 1.26 -3.12 8.72
C ARG A 392 -0.04 -3.48 9.44
N ALA A 393 0.03 -3.70 10.75
CA ALA A 393 -1.13 -4.06 11.56
C ALA A 393 -2.24 -2.99 11.45
N PRO A 394 -3.52 -3.39 11.27
CA PRO A 394 -4.64 -2.46 11.22
C PRO A 394 -4.89 -1.81 12.58
N GLU A 395 -5.42 -0.60 12.57
CA GLU A 395 -5.95 0.05 13.75
C GLU A 395 -7.35 -0.51 14.04
N ILE A 396 -7.60 -0.96 15.27
CA ILE A 396 -8.86 -1.58 15.67
C ILE A 396 -9.40 -0.85 16.89
N ILE A 397 -10.56 -0.18 16.74
CA ILE A 397 -11.17 0.65 17.77
C ILE A 397 -12.53 0.04 18.19
N PRO A 398 -12.77 -0.23 19.48
CA PRO A 398 -14.05 -0.71 19.96
C PRO A 398 -15.11 0.40 19.90
N MET A 399 -16.26 0.08 19.32
CA MET A 399 -17.38 1.01 19.10
C MET A 399 -18.68 0.42 19.69
N TYR A 400 -19.65 1.28 19.93
CA TYR A 400 -20.90 0.93 20.61
C TYR A 400 -22.10 1.44 19.80
N GLY A 401 -23.02 0.53 19.47
CA GLY A 401 -24.27 0.83 18.78
C GLY A 401 -25.41 1.07 19.77
N VAL A 402 -26.14 2.18 19.61
CA VAL A 402 -27.31 2.49 20.46
C VAL A 402 -28.38 1.40 20.28
N SER A 403 -28.57 0.58 21.32
CA SER A 403 -29.52 -0.53 21.33
C SER A 403 -30.95 -0.03 21.58
N ALA A 404 -31.96 -0.83 21.21
CA ALA A 404 -33.36 -0.39 21.23
C ALA A 404 -33.88 -0.02 22.63
N LYS A 405 -33.36 -0.66 23.69
CA LYS A 405 -33.68 -0.32 25.09
C LYS A 405 -33.06 1.01 25.53
N MET A 406 -31.85 1.31 25.04
CA MET A 406 -31.05 2.44 25.50
C MET A 406 -31.50 3.78 24.88
N VAL A 407 -32.34 3.77 23.85
CA VAL A 407 -32.76 4.99 23.11
C VAL A 407 -33.20 6.16 24.01
N PRO A 408 -34.00 5.99 25.09
CA PRO A 408 -34.40 7.11 25.94
C PRO A 408 -33.22 7.82 26.61
N LEU A 409 -32.19 7.08 27.04
CA LEU A 409 -30.96 7.63 27.65
C LEU A 409 -30.14 8.46 26.65
N PHE A 410 -30.26 8.18 25.36
CA PHE A 410 -29.55 8.87 24.28
C PHE A 410 -30.39 9.96 23.60
N GLN A 411 -31.65 10.14 23.98
CA GLN A 411 -32.60 11.04 23.31
C GLN A 411 -32.13 12.50 23.35
N ASP A 412 -31.66 12.97 24.51
CA ASP A 412 -31.16 14.34 24.70
C ASP A 412 -29.89 14.64 23.88
N SER A 413 -29.11 13.59 23.56
CA SER A 413 -27.93 13.67 22.68
C SER A 413 -28.26 13.54 21.18
N GLY A 414 -29.54 13.38 20.81
CA GLY A 414 -30.00 13.28 19.42
C GLY A 414 -29.68 11.95 18.72
N HIS A 415 -28.93 11.04 19.35
CA HIS A 415 -28.60 9.74 18.78
C HIS A 415 -29.81 8.80 18.75
N ARG A 416 -29.88 7.96 17.71
CA ARG A 416 -31.03 7.07 17.45
C ARG A 416 -30.58 5.60 17.51
N LYS A 417 -31.54 4.67 17.54
CA LYS A 417 -31.26 3.23 17.44
C LYS A 417 -30.35 2.95 16.23
N GLY A 418 -29.16 2.38 16.49
CA GLY A 418 -28.15 2.11 15.46
C GLY A 418 -27.14 3.24 15.19
N SER A 419 -27.21 4.38 15.87
CA SER A 419 -26.08 5.32 15.94
C SER A 419 -24.85 4.63 16.54
N ILE A 420 -23.67 4.91 15.98
CA ILE A 420 -22.38 4.33 16.34
C ILE A 420 -21.61 5.37 17.16
N LEU A 421 -21.05 4.97 18.30
CA LEU A 421 -20.38 5.85 19.26
C LEU A 421 -19.09 5.22 19.79
N SER A 422 -18.07 6.03 20.06
CA SER A 422 -16.90 5.62 20.84
C SER A 422 -17.22 5.49 22.33
N GLY A 423 -16.40 4.71 23.05
CA GLY A 423 -16.53 4.59 24.52
C GLY A 423 -16.33 5.93 25.27
N SER A 424 -15.64 6.88 24.65
CA SER A 424 -15.51 8.28 25.13
C SER A 424 -16.80 9.08 24.98
N GLU A 425 -17.46 9.00 23.83
CA GLU A 425 -18.74 9.69 23.60
C GLU A 425 -19.83 9.13 24.50
N VAL A 426 -19.94 7.80 24.60
CA VAL A 426 -20.88 7.13 25.53
C VAL A 426 -20.71 7.64 26.97
N ARG A 427 -19.46 7.70 27.48
CA ARG A 427 -19.18 8.25 28.82
C ARG A 427 -19.61 9.70 28.96
N ASN A 428 -19.29 10.55 27.99
CA ASN A 428 -19.67 11.97 28.02
C ASN A 428 -21.19 12.16 27.99
N ILE A 429 -21.92 11.36 27.21
CA ILE A 429 -23.38 11.39 27.14
C ILE A 429 -24.00 10.97 28.48
N ILE A 430 -23.54 9.88 29.09
CA ILE A 430 -24.01 9.43 30.43
C ILE A 430 -23.74 10.52 31.50
N ILE A 431 -22.53 11.09 31.51
CA ILE A 431 -22.15 12.15 32.46
C ILE A 431 -23.03 13.40 32.27
N ASN A 432 -23.32 13.79 31.02
CA ASN A 432 -24.17 14.93 30.73
C ASN A 432 -25.63 14.66 31.13
N TYR A 433 -26.18 13.49 30.78
CA TYR A 433 -27.54 13.09 31.18
C TYR A 433 -27.72 13.09 32.70
N VAL A 434 -26.77 12.52 33.46
CA VAL A 434 -26.80 12.47 34.93
C VAL A 434 -26.74 13.88 35.54
N LYS A 435 -25.98 14.81 34.94
CA LYS A 435 -25.93 16.22 35.38
C LYS A 435 -27.22 16.97 35.03
N THR A 436 -27.74 16.83 33.82
CA THR A 436 -28.95 17.52 33.35
C THR A 436 -30.20 17.08 34.11
N ASN A 437 -30.25 15.84 34.58
CA ASN A 437 -31.34 15.30 35.39
C ASN A 437 -31.07 15.39 36.91
N GLU A 438 -30.01 16.09 37.34
CA GLU A 438 -29.60 16.29 38.74
C GLU A 438 -29.50 14.99 39.57
N LEU A 439 -29.06 13.89 38.95
CA LEU A 439 -29.06 12.55 39.54
C LEU A 439 -27.84 12.22 40.40
N VAL A 440 -26.99 13.19 40.73
CA VAL A 440 -25.80 12.98 41.59
C VAL A 440 -26.23 13.05 43.05
N ASP A 441 -25.80 12.07 43.86
CA ASP A 441 -26.09 12.05 45.30
C ASP A 441 -25.41 13.24 46.02
N GLU A 442 -26.25 14.08 46.65
CA GLU A 442 -25.84 15.28 47.42
C GLU A 442 -24.85 14.93 48.55
N THR A 443 -25.08 13.78 49.19
CA THR A 443 -24.29 13.24 50.31
C THR A 443 -22.95 12.67 49.83
N ASN A 444 -22.94 12.02 48.66
CA ASN A 444 -21.76 11.35 48.13
C ASN A 444 -21.70 11.35 46.60
N LYS A 445 -20.95 12.33 46.06
CA LYS A 445 -20.78 12.58 44.61
C LYS A 445 -20.23 11.39 43.79
N ASN A 446 -19.77 10.32 44.43
CA ASN A 446 -19.38 9.08 43.75
C ASN A 446 -20.57 8.17 43.37
N PHE A 447 -21.76 8.44 43.93
CA PHE A 447 -23.00 7.74 43.64
C PHE A 447 -23.94 8.57 42.76
N VAL A 448 -24.72 7.84 41.96
CA VAL A 448 -25.75 8.33 41.07
C VAL A 448 -27.07 7.65 41.46
N LYS A 449 -28.10 8.46 41.68
CA LYS A 449 -29.46 8.02 41.98
C LYS A 449 -30.12 7.47 40.71
N VAL A 450 -30.63 6.25 40.78
CA VAL A 450 -31.26 5.60 39.62
C VAL A 450 -32.64 6.22 39.38
N ASN A 451 -32.85 6.88 38.23
CA ASN A 451 -34.17 7.33 37.79
C ASN A 451 -34.85 6.24 36.93
N ALA A 452 -36.15 6.39 36.66
CA ALA A 452 -36.95 5.38 35.95
C ALA A 452 -36.32 4.95 34.60
N ILE A 453 -35.76 5.89 33.83
CA ILE A 453 -35.08 5.59 32.56
C ILE A 453 -33.81 4.76 32.79
N LEU A 454 -32.95 5.12 33.75
CA LEU A 454 -31.78 4.31 34.09
C LEU A 454 -32.18 2.92 34.62
N CYS A 455 -33.28 2.84 35.37
CA CYS A 455 -33.88 1.60 35.87
C CYS A 455 -34.25 0.67 34.70
N ASP A 456 -35.10 1.12 33.78
CA ASP A 456 -35.59 0.35 32.62
C ASP A 456 -34.50 0.01 31.59
N CYS A 457 -33.47 0.85 31.48
CA CYS A 457 -32.35 0.63 30.56
C CYS A 457 -31.29 -0.34 31.11
N LEU A 458 -30.95 -0.26 32.41
CA LEU A 458 -29.72 -0.84 32.97
C LEU A 458 -29.91 -1.96 33.97
N LEU A 459 -30.98 -1.96 34.77
CA LEU A 459 -31.21 -2.98 35.79
C LEU A 459 -31.89 -4.22 35.18
N ASP A 460 -31.66 -5.38 35.79
CA ASP A 460 -32.47 -6.57 35.52
C ASP A 460 -33.64 -6.68 36.51
N LYS A 461 -34.66 -7.46 36.16
CA LYS A 461 -35.96 -7.52 36.87
C LYS A 461 -35.89 -7.87 38.37
N SER A 462 -34.77 -8.41 38.84
CA SER A 462 -34.51 -8.70 40.26
C SER A 462 -33.89 -7.53 41.03
N GLU A 463 -33.27 -6.57 40.33
CA GLU A 463 -32.57 -5.42 40.92
C GLU A 463 -33.45 -4.17 41.01
N GLN A 464 -34.55 -4.14 40.23
CA GLN A 464 -35.41 -2.96 40.01
C GLN A 464 -35.91 -2.30 41.31
N ASP A 465 -36.22 -3.10 42.33
CA ASP A 465 -36.72 -2.65 43.63
C ASP A 465 -35.63 -2.52 44.72
N GLU A 466 -34.41 -3.05 44.47
CA GLU A 466 -33.30 -3.05 45.43
C GLU A 466 -32.27 -1.93 45.17
N VAL A 467 -31.96 -1.65 43.88
CA VAL A 467 -30.83 -0.81 43.48
C VAL A 467 -31.26 0.64 43.22
N SER A 468 -31.36 1.41 44.31
CA SER A 468 -31.67 2.84 44.26
C SER A 468 -30.49 3.75 43.87
N HIS A 469 -29.25 3.30 44.10
CA HIS A 469 -28.02 4.07 43.87
C HIS A 469 -26.94 3.19 43.22
N LEU A 470 -26.24 3.70 42.21
CA LEU A 470 -25.10 3.07 41.54
C LEU A 470 -23.85 3.94 41.66
N LYS A 471 -22.64 3.36 41.63
CA LYS A 471 -21.41 4.16 41.46
C LYS A 471 -21.25 4.55 39.99
N TRP A 472 -20.49 5.62 39.73
CA TRP A 472 -20.16 6.03 38.36
C TRP A 472 -19.54 4.93 37.49
N ASP A 473 -18.63 4.14 38.03
CA ASP A 473 -17.94 3.08 37.28
C ASP A 473 -18.88 1.89 36.97
N ASP A 474 -19.70 1.50 37.96
CA ASP A 474 -20.74 0.49 37.82
C ASP A 474 -21.80 0.93 36.77
N LEU A 475 -22.20 2.21 36.81
CA LEU A 475 -23.15 2.83 35.86
C LEU A 475 -22.60 2.84 34.43
N VAL A 476 -21.38 3.33 34.23
CA VAL A 476 -20.73 3.39 32.92
C VAL A 476 -20.51 2.00 32.34
N SER A 477 -20.09 1.03 33.16
CA SER A 477 -19.86 -0.35 32.72
C SER A 477 -21.17 -1.02 32.28
N ARG A 478 -22.23 -0.95 33.10
CA ARG A 478 -23.58 -1.45 32.73
C ARG A 478 -24.10 -0.78 31.46
N CYS A 479 -23.91 0.53 31.28
CA CYS A 479 -24.28 1.21 30.03
C CYS A 479 -23.56 0.64 28.81
N LEU A 480 -22.24 0.40 28.90
CA LEU A 480 -21.45 -0.14 27.79
C LEU A 480 -21.85 -1.59 27.45
N GLU A 481 -22.21 -2.40 28.45
CA GLU A 481 -22.69 -3.78 28.27
C GLU A 481 -24.10 -3.88 27.66
N ARG A 482 -24.99 -2.90 27.93
CA ARG A 482 -26.35 -2.85 27.36
C ARG A 482 -26.40 -2.23 25.95
N LEU A 483 -25.29 -1.67 25.47
CA LEU A 483 -25.12 -1.22 24.08
C LEU A 483 -24.72 -2.39 23.16
N GLN A 484 -24.93 -2.25 21.86
CA GLN A 484 -24.52 -3.28 20.90
C GLN A 484 -23.00 -3.18 20.66
N PRO A 485 -22.20 -4.25 20.89
CA PRO A 485 -20.78 -4.23 20.57
C PRO A 485 -20.56 -4.13 19.04
N LEU A 486 -19.65 -3.25 18.66
CA LEU A 486 -19.16 -3.03 17.29
C LEU A 486 -17.63 -2.86 17.34
N HIS A 487 -16.97 -2.96 16.19
CA HIS A 487 -15.57 -2.56 16.06
C HIS A 487 -15.33 -1.86 14.73
N GLN A 488 -14.53 -0.79 14.76
CA GLN A 488 -14.00 -0.14 13.56
C GLN A 488 -12.61 -0.74 13.28
N VAL A 489 -12.36 -1.10 12.02
CA VAL A 489 -11.04 -1.56 11.54
C VAL A 489 -10.56 -0.62 10.43
N THR A 490 -9.45 0.06 10.66
CA THR A 490 -8.77 0.90 9.67
C THR A 490 -7.57 0.13 9.12
N PHE A 491 -7.62 -0.30 7.86
CA PHE A 491 -6.46 -0.86 7.17
C PHE A 491 -5.61 0.28 6.59
N PHE A 492 -4.30 0.07 6.46
CA PHE A 492 -3.41 1.10 5.92
C PHE A 492 -3.80 1.42 4.46
N GLY A 493 -4.07 2.70 4.18
CA GLY A 493 -4.51 3.17 2.87
C GLY A 493 -5.99 2.90 2.53
N GLN A 494 -6.83 2.49 3.49
CA GLN A 494 -8.26 2.23 3.26
C GLN A 494 -9.15 3.04 4.22
N GLU A 495 -10.40 3.28 3.83
CA GLU A 495 -11.40 3.90 4.70
C GLU A 495 -11.76 2.98 5.88
N PRO A 496 -12.13 3.52 7.07
CA PRO A 496 -12.43 2.70 8.24
C PRO A 496 -13.72 1.87 8.08
N ILE A 497 -13.61 0.56 8.28
CA ILE A 497 -14.73 -0.39 8.12
C ILE A 497 -15.32 -0.73 9.49
N VAL A 498 -16.58 -0.36 9.73
CA VAL A 498 -17.31 -0.75 10.95
C VAL A 498 -17.96 -2.13 10.78
N ARG A 499 -17.65 -3.05 11.71
CA ARG A 499 -18.16 -4.42 11.79
C ARG A 499 -18.95 -4.62 13.08
N LYS A 500 -19.84 -5.62 13.09
CA LYS A 500 -20.72 -5.94 14.24
C LYS A 500 -20.08 -6.98 15.15
N GLY A 501 -20.36 -6.90 16.45
CA GLY A 501 -19.75 -7.73 17.48
C GLY A 501 -18.37 -7.23 17.88
N ASN A 502 -17.73 -7.96 18.80
CA ASN A 502 -16.30 -7.80 19.08
C ASN A 502 -15.47 -8.41 17.94
N ILE A 503 -14.22 -7.97 17.75
CA ILE A 503 -13.31 -8.66 16.83
C ILE A 503 -12.94 -10.04 17.40
N GLU A 504 -13.06 -11.09 16.58
CA GLU A 504 -12.60 -12.42 17.00
C GLU A 504 -11.07 -12.54 16.82
N PRO A 505 -10.34 -13.10 17.80
CA PRO A 505 -8.90 -13.34 17.66
C PRO A 505 -8.59 -14.38 16.57
N ILE A 506 -7.34 -14.40 16.10
CA ILE A 506 -6.79 -15.44 15.22
C ILE A 506 -6.73 -16.76 16.00
N ASP A 507 -7.74 -17.61 15.84
CA ASP A 507 -7.74 -18.98 16.40
C ASP A 507 -6.70 -19.85 15.70
N ILE A 508 -5.82 -20.49 16.48
CA ILE A 508 -4.80 -21.43 15.99
C ILE A 508 -4.96 -22.76 16.74
N THR A 509 -5.79 -23.63 16.19
CA THR A 509 -6.07 -24.97 16.73
C THR A 509 -5.18 -26.04 16.09
N THR A 510 -4.93 -27.14 16.80
CA THR A 510 -4.33 -28.35 16.20
C THR A 510 -5.27 -29.53 16.32
N ALA A 511 -5.54 -30.18 15.19
CA ALA A 511 -6.49 -31.29 15.07
C ALA A 511 -5.81 -32.49 14.43
N GLN A 512 -6.08 -33.69 14.94
CA GLN A 512 -5.62 -34.94 14.35
C GLN A 512 -6.69 -35.48 13.40
N ARG A 513 -6.38 -35.59 12.10
CA ARG A 513 -7.34 -36.04 11.06
C ARG A 513 -7.07 -37.41 10.45
N SER A 514 -5.99 -38.09 10.88
CA SER A 514 -5.77 -39.53 10.63
C SER A 514 -4.82 -40.10 11.69
N SER A 515 -4.46 -41.38 11.58
CA SER A 515 -3.34 -41.97 12.34
C SER A 515 -2.12 -41.04 12.31
N ASN A 516 -1.73 -40.57 13.50
CA ASN A 516 -0.64 -39.64 13.86
C ASN A 516 -0.43 -38.35 13.04
N LYS A 517 -1.33 -37.99 12.09
CA LYS A 517 -1.22 -36.74 11.32
C LYS A 517 -1.91 -35.58 12.03
N LYS A 518 -1.12 -34.74 12.70
CA LYS A 518 -1.54 -33.46 13.29
C LYS A 518 -1.56 -32.35 12.23
N VAL A 519 -2.72 -31.73 12.03
CA VAL A 519 -2.96 -30.56 11.16
C VAL A 519 -3.08 -29.33 12.05
N THR A 520 -2.43 -28.23 11.70
CA THR A 520 -2.71 -26.91 12.29
C THR A 520 -3.79 -26.23 11.46
N ILE A 521 -4.88 -25.84 12.10
CA ILE A 521 -5.95 -25.02 11.53
C ILE A 521 -5.76 -23.61 12.09
N ILE A 522 -5.79 -22.62 11.21
CA ILE A 522 -5.85 -21.21 11.58
C ILE A 522 -7.25 -20.71 11.17
N LYS A 523 -7.77 -19.66 11.79
CA LYS A 523 -8.99 -18.96 11.38
C LYS A 523 -8.81 -17.44 11.49
N ASN A 524 -9.82 -16.70 11.04
CA ASN A 524 -10.00 -15.27 11.31
C ASN A 524 -8.90 -14.32 10.77
N LEU A 525 -7.98 -14.80 9.92
CA LEU A 525 -6.96 -13.98 9.24
C LEU A 525 -7.58 -12.81 8.46
N GLU A 526 -8.72 -13.05 7.80
CA GLU A 526 -9.50 -12.08 7.03
C GLU A 526 -10.10 -10.94 7.88
N LEU A 527 -10.16 -11.09 9.22
CA LEU A 527 -10.52 -9.99 10.12
C LEU A 527 -9.38 -8.98 10.29
N TYR A 528 -8.14 -9.42 10.09
CA TYR A 528 -6.91 -8.64 10.23
C TYR A 528 -6.29 -8.27 8.87
N GLY A 529 -7.00 -8.48 7.76
CA GLY A 529 -6.52 -8.15 6.41
C GLY A 529 -5.42 -9.08 5.89
N LEU A 530 -5.20 -10.23 6.55
CA LEU A 530 -4.21 -11.22 6.16
C LEU A 530 -4.83 -12.20 5.15
N ASP A 531 -4.34 -12.21 3.91
CA ASP A 531 -4.74 -13.18 2.90
C ASP A 531 -4.30 -14.61 3.28
N PRO A 532 -5.23 -15.59 3.37
CA PRO A 532 -4.89 -16.98 3.61
C PRO A 532 -3.96 -17.62 2.57
N GLN A 533 -3.91 -17.14 1.31
CA GLN A 533 -2.99 -17.69 0.29
C GLN A 533 -1.55 -17.21 0.51
N CYS A 534 -1.32 -15.90 0.63
CA CYS A 534 0.00 -15.35 1.01
C CYS A 534 0.54 -16.00 2.31
N CYS A 535 -0.31 -16.17 3.32
CA CYS A 535 0.03 -16.86 4.58
C CYS A 535 0.36 -18.36 4.40
N LEU A 536 -0.12 -19.01 3.33
CA LEU A 536 0.27 -20.38 2.96
C LEU A 536 1.59 -20.38 2.19
N GLU A 537 1.79 -19.45 1.25
CA GLU A 537 2.95 -19.36 0.36
C GLU A 537 4.25 -19.15 1.16
N GLN A 538 4.29 -18.13 2.04
CA GLN A 538 5.41 -17.90 2.96
C GLN A 538 5.68 -19.13 3.87
N LYS A 539 4.63 -19.86 4.25
CA LYS A 539 4.73 -21.07 5.08
C LYS A 539 5.19 -22.30 4.30
N THR A 540 4.95 -22.36 2.99
CA THR A 540 5.57 -23.35 2.10
C THR A 540 7.05 -23.07 1.87
N GLU A 541 7.49 -21.81 1.82
CA GLU A 541 8.93 -21.47 1.81
C GLU A 541 9.59 -21.87 3.15
N PHE A 542 8.94 -21.58 4.28
CA PHE A 542 9.44 -22.05 5.59
C PHE A 542 9.52 -23.59 5.69
N ARG A 543 8.67 -24.30 4.93
CA ARG A 543 8.62 -25.77 4.82
C ARG A 543 9.52 -26.35 3.70
N SER A 544 10.04 -25.53 2.77
CA SER A 544 11.13 -25.96 1.88
C SER A 544 12.47 -25.86 2.62
N ARG A 545 12.66 -24.82 3.44
CA ARG A 545 13.80 -24.70 4.38
C ARG A 545 13.76 -25.72 5.53
N SER A 546 12.57 -26.13 5.99
CA SER A 546 12.41 -27.06 7.13
C SER A 546 11.84 -28.41 6.71
N LYS A 547 12.59 -29.51 6.89
CA LYS A 547 12.21 -30.91 6.54
C LYS A 547 11.03 -31.49 7.36
N ALA A 548 9.88 -30.81 7.40
CA ALA A 548 8.73 -31.13 8.24
C ALA A 548 7.41 -31.18 7.44
N THR A 549 6.93 -32.38 7.12
CA THR A 549 5.71 -32.61 6.34
C THR A 549 4.44 -32.31 7.13
N LYS A 550 3.98 -31.05 7.14
CA LYS A 550 2.67 -30.65 7.67
C LYS A 550 1.79 -30.04 6.57
N SER A 551 0.72 -30.73 6.22
CA SER A 551 -0.35 -30.19 5.36
C SER A 551 -1.31 -29.34 6.18
N ILE A 552 -1.74 -28.21 5.61
CA ILE A 552 -2.83 -27.38 6.13
C ILE A 552 -4.03 -27.59 5.18
N ILE A 553 -5.22 -27.76 5.75
CA ILE A 553 -6.46 -27.88 5.00
C ILE A 553 -7.46 -26.91 5.60
N TRP A 554 -7.75 -25.84 4.86
CA TRP A 554 -8.79 -24.88 5.20
C TRP A 554 -10.17 -25.46 4.87
N PRO A 555 -11.18 -25.35 5.76
CA PRO A 555 -12.56 -25.49 5.33
C PRO A 555 -12.91 -24.31 4.42
N ARG A 556 -13.62 -24.57 3.30
CA ARG A 556 -14.30 -23.48 2.60
C ARG A 556 -15.45 -22.99 3.48
N CYS A 557 -15.58 -21.68 3.63
CA CYS A 557 -16.83 -21.08 4.11
C CYS A 557 -17.97 -21.47 3.15
N CYS A 558 -19.17 -21.61 3.71
CA CYS A 558 -20.43 -21.82 2.99
C CYS A 558 -21.23 -20.52 3.01
#